data_AF-A0AAD7JY54-F1
#
_entry.id   AF-A0AAD7JY54-F1
#
_cell.length_a   1.000
_cell.length_b   1.000
_cell.length_c   1.000
_cell.angle_alpha   90.00
_cell.angle_beta   90.00
_cell.angle_gamma   90.00
#
_symmetry.space_group_name_H-M   'P 1'
#
loop_
_entity.id
_entity.type
_entity.pdbx_description
1 polymer ?
#
loop_
_entity_poly.entity_id
_entity_poly.type
_entity_poly.pdbx_seq_one_letter_code
_entity_poly.pdbx_strand_id
1 'polypeptide(L)'
;MASLRAITLAASLVSTSYFAFGNLAAAYIGVMAATAREGTTIPVVNKLALWDAFFHAAKFHMGLSGIFSAFALSAAAYVMSGGLLPKILAAGALAAFTSAAYTLLVMMPVNNDLMALLRASSVKPFEPKEEKHVLDQLDNWKSLHRVRMGLGFVAWMASATALFATESMIEL
;
A
#
# COMPACT_ATOMS: atom_id res chain seq x y z
N MET A 1 -18.88 0.03 26.36
CA MET A 1 -17.95 0.96 25.64
C MET A 1 -16.51 0.44 25.60
N ALA A 2 -15.96 -0.14 26.68
CA ALA A 2 -14.60 -0.70 26.66
C ALA A 2 -14.39 -1.81 25.61
N SER A 3 -15.35 -2.74 25.48
CA SER A 3 -15.33 -3.79 24.45
C SER A 3 -15.30 -3.23 23.03
N LEU A 4 -16.09 -2.18 22.75
CA LEU A 4 -16.14 -1.54 21.44
C LEU A 4 -14.80 -0.88 21.07
N ARG A 5 -14.15 -0.19 22.02
CA ARG A 5 -12.82 0.42 21.82
C ARG A 5 -11.77 -0.63 21.47
N ALA A 6 -11.70 -1.71 22.26
CA ALA A 6 -10.78 -2.81 22.04
C ALA A 6 -10.99 -3.46 20.66
N ILE A 7 -12.25 -3.72 20.28
CA ILE A 7 -12.59 -4.28 18.97
C ILE A 7 -12.14 -3.35 17.83
N THR A 8 -12.44 -2.05 17.92
CA THR A 8 -12.06 -1.10 16.85
C THR A 8 -10.55 -0.92 16.72
N LEU A 9 -9.81 -0.89 17.83
CA LEU A 9 -8.34 -0.80 17.82
C LEU A 9 -7.69 -2.07 17.29
N ALA A 10 -8.17 -3.24 17.70
CA ALA A 10 -7.68 -4.51 17.19
C ALA A 10 -7.95 -4.61 15.68
N ALA A 11 -9.16 -4.25 15.23
CA ALA A 11 -9.51 -4.24 13.82
C ALA A 11 -8.64 -3.25 13.02
N SER A 12 -8.38 -2.05 13.54
CA SER A 12 -7.53 -1.06 12.88
C SER A 12 -6.08 -1.54 12.82
N LEU A 13 -5.54 -2.13 13.89
CA LEU A 13 -4.17 -2.63 13.91
C LEU A 13 -3.97 -3.82 12.97
N VAL A 14 -4.87 -4.81 12.99
CA VAL A 14 -4.76 -6.00 12.13
C VAL A 14 -4.79 -5.60 10.66
N SER A 15 -5.75 -4.74 10.30
CA SER A 15 -5.91 -4.31 8.90
C SER A 15 -4.77 -3.43 8.42
N THR A 16 -4.35 -2.44 9.22
CA THR A 16 -3.20 -1.59 8.88
C THR A 16 -1.89 -2.37 8.85
N SER A 17 -1.72 -3.40 9.69
CA SER A 17 -0.54 -4.28 9.64
C SER A 17 -0.48 -5.06 8.34
N TYR A 18 -1.59 -5.70 7.94
CA TYR A 18 -1.65 -6.42 6.66
C TYR A 18 -1.36 -5.48 5.49
N PHE A 19 -1.95 -4.28 5.49
CA PHE A 19 -1.70 -3.28 4.46
C PHE A 19 -0.24 -2.80 4.46
N ALA A 20 0.30 -2.38 5.59
CA ALA A 20 1.65 -1.82 5.68
C ALA A 20 2.73 -2.87 5.36
N PHE A 21 2.71 -4.01 6.04
CA PHE A 21 3.72 -5.05 5.84
C PHE A 21 3.56 -5.81 4.53
N GLY A 22 2.33 -5.96 4.02
CA GLY A 22 2.10 -6.49 2.68
C GLY A 22 2.72 -5.61 1.59
N ASN A 23 2.53 -4.28 1.68
CA ASN A 23 3.17 -3.34 0.76
C ASN A 23 4.70 -3.27 0.94
N LEU A 24 5.20 -3.40 2.17
CA LEU A 24 6.63 -3.45 2.48
C LEU A 24 7.29 -4.70 1.90
N ALA A 25 6.70 -5.86 2.13
CA ALA A 25 7.18 -7.13 1.58
C ALA A 25 7.22 -7.08 0.05
N ALA A 26 6.19 -6.53 -0.59
CA ALA A 26 6.15 -6.33 -2.03
C ALA A 26 7.30 -5.45 -2.54
N ALA A 27 7.67 -4.40 -1.78
CA ALA A 27 8.71 -3.44 -2.13
C ALA A 27 10.13 -3.98 -2.03
N TYR A 28 10.43 -4.78 -1.00
CA TYR A 28 11.80 -5.17 -0.68
C TYR A 28 12.14 -6.63 -0.97
N ILE A 29 11.16 -7.53 -0.86
CA ILE A 29 11.40 -8.99 -0.95
C ILE A 29 10.61 -9.60 -2.12
N GLY A 30 9.59 -8.90 -2.62
CA GLY A 30 8.70 -9.38 -3.67
C GLY A 30 9.11 -9.00 -5.09
N VAL A 31 8.10 -8.85 -5.95
CA VAL A 31 8.25 -8.61 -7.39
C VAL A 31 9.10 -7.39 -7.73
N MET A 32 9.17 -6.41 -6.84
CA MET A 32 9.88 -5.16 -7.09
C MET A 32 11.39 -5.34 -7.13
N ALA A 33 11.91 -6.26 -6.31
CA ALA A 33 13.31 -6.69 -6.36
C ALA A 33 13.58 -7.49 -7.64
N ALA A 34 12.68 -8.41 -8.01
CA ALA A 34 12.82 -9.24 -9.22
C ALA A 34 12.72 -8.43 -10.52
N THR A 35 12.01 -7.30 -10.50
CA THR A 35 11.84 -6.39 -11.65
C THR A 35 12.83 -5.23 -11.63
N ALA A 36 13.87 -5.25 -10.78
CA ALA A 36 14.91 -4.23 -10.74
C ALA A 36 15.57 -4.02 -12.12
N ARG A 37 15.85 -2.75 -12.45
CA ARG A 37 16.57 -2.39 -13.69
C ARG A 37 17.94 -3.08 -13.71
N GLU A 38 18.66 -2.97 -12.60
CA GLU A 38 20.00 -3.51 -12.41
C GLU A 38 19.97 -4.85 -11.65
N GLY A 39 21.03 -5.64 -11.79
CA GLY A 39 21.23 -6.87 -11.01
C GLY A 39 20.41 -8.08 -11.46
N THR A 40 19.67 -8.00 -12.58
CA THR A 40 18.90 -9.12 -13.13
C THR A 40 19.09 -9.25 -14.65
N THR A 41 19.28 -10.48 -15.14
CA THR A 41 19.40 -10.81 -16.58
C THR A 41 18.04 -11.08 -17.23
N ILE A 42 16.94 -10.78 -16.53
CA ILE A 42 15.58 -11.06 -16.99
C ILE A 42 15.23 -10.12 -18.15
N PRO A 43 14.70 -10.63 -19.29
CA PRO A 43 14.21 -9.79 -20.37
C PRO A 43 13.15 -8.78 -19.91
N VAL A 44 13.11 -7.59 -20.50
CA VAL A 44 12.19 -6.50 -20.09
C VAL A 44 10.73 -6.93 -20.14
N VAL A 45 10.34 -7.66 -21.19
CA VAL A 45 8.98 -8.22 -21.31
C VAL A 45 8.63 -9.16 -20.17
N ASN A 46 9.59 -9.96 -19.68
CA ASN A 46 9.38 -10.87 -18.57
C ASN A 46 9.29 -10.13 -17.23
N LYS A 47 10.06 -9.03 -17.04
CA LYS A 47 9.90 -8.15 -15.87
C LYS A 47 8.50 -7.55 -15.84
N LEU A 48 8.02 -7.07 -16.98
CA LEU A 48 6.68 -6.48 -17.10
C LEU A 48 5.57 -7.51 -16.86
N ALA A 49 5.70 -8.72 -17.42
CA ALA A 49 4.76 -9.81 -17.19
C ALA A 49 4.71 -10.24 -15.72
N LEU A 50 5.87 -10.30 -15.04
CA LEU A 50 5.94 -10.62 -13.62
C LEU A 50 5.26 -9.54 -12.76
N TRP A 51 5.49 -8.27 -13.10
CA TRP A 51 4.80 -7.14 -12.47
C TRP A 51 3.29 -7.24 -12.65
N ASP A 52 2.80 -7.54 -13.87
CA ASP A 52 1.37 -7.61 -14.17
C ASP A 52 0.67 -8.75 -13.41
N ALA A 53 1.30 -9.93 -13.38
CA ALA A 53 0.83 -11.07 -12.61
C ALA A 53 0.71 -10.75 -11.12
N PHE A 54 1.73 -10.08 -10.55
CA PHE A 54 1.70 -9.64 -9.17
C PHE A 54 0.60 -8.59 -8.93
N PHE A 55 0.47 -7.59 -9.80
CA PHE A 55 -0.55 -6.55 -9.67
C PHE A 55 -1.95 -7.15 -9.69
N HIS A 56 -2.23 -8.09 -10.59
CA HIS A 56 -3.52 -8.77 -10.69
C HIS A 56 -3.85 -9.61 -9.45
N ALA A 57 -2.86 -10.31 -8.90
CA ALA A 57 -3.02 -11.04 -7.65
C ALA A 57 -3.28 -10.10 -6.46
N ALA A 58 -2.57 -8.97 -6.40
CA ALA A 58 -2.55 -8.09 -5.23
C ALA A 58 -3.68 -7.04 -5.18
N LYS A 59 -4.12 -6.52 -6.32
CA LYS A 59 -4.94 -5.29 -6.39
C LYS A 59 -6.20 -5.32 -5.55
N PHE A 60 -6.90 -6.45 -5.51
CA PHE A 60 -8.16 -6.56 -4.77
C PHE A 60 -7.95 -6.62 -3.26
N HIS A 61 -7.14 -7.57 -2.77
CA HIS A 61 -6.96 -7.71 -1.32
C HIS A 61 -6.17 -6.54 -0.72
N MET A 62 -5.23 -5.94 -1.44
CA MET A 62 -4.51 -4.74 -0.99
C MET A 62 -5.36 -3.46 -1.08
N GLY A 63 -6.26 -3.37 -2.07
CA GLY A 63 -7.23 -2.28 -2.16
C GLY A 63 -8.25 -2.34 -1.01
N LEU A 64 -8.84 -3.52 -0.81
CA LEU A 64 -9.82 -3.76 0.26
C LEU A 64 -9.22 -3.56 1.65
N SER A 65 -7.99 -4.03 1.90
CA SER A 65 -7.33 -3.83 3.19
C SER A 65 -7.06 -2.35 3.48
N GLY A 66 -6.69 -1.55 2.47
CA GLY A 66 -6.52 -0.10 2.61
C GLY A 66 -7.83 0.61 2.95
N ILE A 67 -8.91 0.28 2.25
CA ILE A 67 -10.25 0.83 2.51
C ILE A 67 -10.73 0.45 3.92
N PHE A 68 -10.63 -0.83 4.26
CA PHE A 68 -11.02 -1.32 5.59
C PHE A 68 -10.19 -0.66 6.69
N SER A 69 -8.88 -0.47 6.50
CA SER A 69 -8.02 0.24 7.44
C SER A 69 -8.50 1.67 7.69
N ALA A 70 -8.87 2.41 6.63
CA ALA A 70 -9.35 3.78 6.74
C ALA A 70 -10.65 3.87 7.58
N PHE A 71 -11.60 2.96 7.34
CA PHE A 71 -12.84 2.89 8.11
C PHE A 71 -12.62 2.41 9.55
N ALA A 72 -11.76 1.40 9.77
CA ALA A 72 -11.46 0.90 11.11
C ALA A 72 -10.77 1.97 11.97
N LEU A 73 -9.82 2.73 11.41
CA LEU A 73 -9.19 3.87 12.06
C LEU A 73 -10.19 4.99 12.37
N SER A 74 -11.09 5.30 11.44
CA SER A 74 -12.14 6.30 11.63
C SER A 74 -13.10 5.89 12.76
N ALA A 75 -13.51 4.62 12.78
CA ALA A 75 -14.34 4.07 13.84
C ALA A 75 -13.62 4.12 15.19
N ALA A 76 -12.33 3.73 15.24
CA ALA A 76 -11.51 3.83 16.44
C ALA A 76 -11.41 5.28 16.94
N ALA A 77 -11.13 6.24 16.04
CA ALA A 77 -11.09 7.66 16.38
C ALA A 77 -12.42 8.16 16.96
N TYR A 78 -13.54 7.72 16.41
CA TYR A 78 -14.88 8.11 16.85
C TYR A 78 -15.24 7.56 18.24
N VAL A 79 -14.87 6.31 18.55
CA VAL A 79 -15.23 5.68 19.84
C VAL A 79 -14.26 6.01 20.98
N MET A 80 -13.08 6.55 20.66
CA MET A 80 -12.15 7.09 21.65
C MET A 80 -12.60 8.49 22.09
N SER A 81 -12.65 8.72 23.40
CA SER A 81 -13.11 9.98 23.98
C SER A 81 -11.96 10.75 24.63
N GLY A 82 -11.80 12.02 24.26
CA GLY A 82 -10.87 12.95 24.91
C GLY A 82 -9.39 12.71 24.61
N GLY A 83 -8.58 13.75 24.79
CA GLY A 83 -7.12 13.67 24.68
C GLY A 83 -6.57 13.61 23.25
N LEU A 84 -5.37 13.04 23.13
CA LEU A 84 -4.57 13.03 21.89
C LEU A 84 -4.87 11.81 20.98
N LEU A 85 -5.31 10.68 21.55
CA LEU A 85 -5.51 9.43 20.80
C LEU A 85 -6.53 9.52 19.65
N PRO A 86 -7.71 10.16 19.81
CA PRO A 86 -8.64 10.33 18.70
C PRO A 86 -8.03 11.13 17.53
N LYS A 87 -7.16 12.10 17.83
CA LYS A 87 -6.47 12.92 16.82
C LYS A 87 -5.41 12.12 16.06
N ILE A 88 -4.65 11.28 16.76
CA ILE A 88 -3.67 10.37 16.16
C ILE A 88 -4.38 9.38 15.22
N LEU A 89 -5.47 8.76 15.69
CA LEU A 89 -6.26 7.82 14.88
C LEU A 89 -6.90 8.51 13.68
N ALA A 90 -7.42 9.73 13.82
CA ALA A 90 -7.96 10.51 12.72
C ALA A 90 -6.88 10.87 11.68
N ALA A 91 -5.66 11.23 12.11
CA ALA A 91 -4.54 11.45 11.21
C ALA A 91 -4.14 10.16 10.47
N GLY A 92 -4.16 9.02 11.16
CA GLY A 92 -3.96 7.70 10.54
C GLY A 92 -5.04 7.39 9.51
N ALA A 93 -6.31 7.66 9.82
CA ALA A 93 -7.43 7.48 8.88
C ALA A 93 -7.26 8.35 7.64
N LEU A 94 -6.88 9.61 7.82
CA LEU A 94 -6.58 10.53 6.72
C LEU A 94 -5.43 10.01 5.85
N ALA A 95 -4.37 9.48 6.44
CA ALA A 95 -3.27 8.87 5.69
C ALA A 95 -3.74 7.65 4.87
N ALA A 96 -4.60 6.80 5.44
CA ALA A 96 -5.18 5.65 4.74
C ALA A 96 -6.09 6.07 3.57
N PHE A 97 -6.98 7.05 3.76
CA PHE A 97 -7.79 7.62 2.68
C PHE A 97 -6.95 8.28 1.60
N THR A 98 -5.91 9.02 2.00
CA THR A 98 -4.95 9.63 1.07
C THR A 98 -4.23 8.58 0.26
N SER A 99 -3.86 7.44 0.87
CA SER A 99 -3.24 6.32 0.16
C SER A 99 -4.15 5.74 -0.93
N ALA A 100 -5.45 5.61 -0.64
CA ALA A 100 -6.45 5.18 -1.63
C ALA A 100 -6.59 6.21 -2.77
N ALA A 101 -6.78 7.49 -2.44
CA ALA A 101 -6.88 8.56 -3.43
C ALA A 101 -5.62 8.66 -4.31
N TYR A 102 -4.44 8.60 -3.70
CA TYR A 102 -3.15 8.58 -4.38
C TYR A 102 -3.01 7.39 -5.34
N THR A 103 -3.47 6.21 -4.92
CA THR A 103 -3.44 5.01 -5.77
C THR A 103 -4.32 5.21 -7.01
N LEU A 104 -5.52 5.75 -6.85
CA LEU A 104 -6.46 5.97 -7.96
C LEU A 104 -6.03 7.11 -8.90
N LEU A 105 -5.53 8.21 -8.35
CA LEU A 105 -5.26 9.42 -9.13
C LEU A 105 -3.84 9.46 -9.71
N VAL A 106 -2.87 8.87 -9.02
CA VAL A 106 -1.44 8.99 -9.37
C VAL A 106 -0.87 7.68 -9.87
N MET A 107 -1.15 6.54 -9.21
CA MET A 107 -0.59 5.25 -9.62
C MET A 107 -1.37 4.58 -10.76
N MET A 108 -2.69 4.75 -10.82
CA MET A 108 -3.53 4.08 -11.81
C MET A 108 -3.15 4.42 -13.28
N PRO A 109 -2.81 5.68 -13.64
CA PRO A 109 -2.33 5.99 -14.98
C PRO A 109 -1.09 5.19 -15.36
N VAL A 110 -0.11 5.07 -14.45
CA VAL A 110 1.12 4.29 -14.66
C VAL A 110 0.81 2.80 -14.80
N ASN A 111 -0.09 2.26 -13.96
CA ASN A 111 -0.53 0.87 -14.08
C ASN A 111 -1.15 0.60 -15.46
N ASN A 112 -2.00 1.51 -15.94
CA ASN A 112 -2.68 1.36 -17.23
C ASN A 112 -1.69 1.43 -18.39
N ASP A 113 -0.68 2.32 -18.33
CA ASP A 113 0.38 2.40 -19.33
C ASP A 113 1.22 1.11 -19.38
N LEU A 114 1.65 0.59 -18.23
CA LEU A 114 2.37 -0.68 -18.13
C LEU A 114 1.57 -1.86 -18.71
N MET A 115 0.26 -1.93 -18.41
CA MET A 115 -0.62 -2.96 -18.99
C MET A 115 -0.78 -2.79 -20.51
N ALA A 116 -0.85 -1.55 -21.01
CA ALA A 116 -0.93 -1.28 -22.44
C ALA A 116 0.35 -1.71 -23.17
N LEU A 117 1.52 -1.43 -22.60
CA LEU A 117 2.82 -1.87 -23.12
C LEU A 117 2.93 -3.40 -23.16
N LEU A 118 2.44 -4.09 -22.12
CA LEU A 118 2.43 -5.55 -22.11
C LEU A 118 1.55 -6.11 -23.23
N ARG A 119 0.37 -5.55 -23.45
CA ARG A 119 -0.51 -5.94 -24.56
C ARG A 119 0.12 -5.64 -25.93
N ALA A 120 0.87 -4.56 -26.07
CA ALA A 120 1.58 -4.27 -27.31
C ALA A 120 2.67 -5.31 -27.60
N SER A 121 3.35 -5.79 -26.54
CA SER A 121 4.43 -6.79 -26.67
C SER A 121 3.95 -8.17 -27.14
N SER A 122 2.66 -8.49 -26.99
CA SER A 122 2.12 -9.75 -27.53
C SER A 122 1.95 -9.73 -29.05
N VAL A 123 2.02 -8.55 -29.67
CA VAL A 123 1.89 -8.39 -31.14
C VAL A 123 3.25 -8.31 -31.80
N LYS A 124 4.21 -7.61 -31.18
CA LYS A 124 5.58 -7.46 -31.69
C LYS A 124 6.59 -7.42 -30.52
N PRO A 125 7.83 -7.87 -30.73
CA PRO A 125 8.90 -7.65 -29.77
C PRO A 125 9.13 -6.15 -29.52
N PHE A 126 9.60 -5.81 -28.32
CA PHE A 126 9.94 -4.43 -27.99
C PHE A 126 11.16 -3.95 -28.76
N GLU A 127 11.07 -2.74 -29.31
CA GLU A 127 12.21 -1.98 -29.79
C GLU A 127 13.02 -1.44 -28.59
N PRO A 128 14.33 -1.14 -28.74
CA PRO A 128 15.16 -0.64 -27.63
C PRO A 128 14.61 0.62 -26.93
N LYS A 129 13.88 1.48 -27.66
CA LYS A 129 13.21 2.65 -27.08
C LYS A 129 12.00 2.27 -26.22
N GLU A 130 11.25 1.24 -26.61
CA GLU A 130 10.10 0.73 -25.87
C GLU A 130 10.58 0.00 -24.61
N GLU A 131 11.66 -0.77 -24.70
CA GLU A 131 12.29 -1.39 -23.52
C GLU A 131 12.71 -0.37 -22.48
N LYS A 132 13.34 0.72 -22.91
CA LYS A 132 13.71 1.83 -22.02
C LYS A 132 12.49 2.46 -21.37
N HIS A 133 11.43 2.72 -22.14
CA HIS A 133 10.18 3.29 -21.63
C HIS A 133 9.54 2.38 -20.57
N VAL A 134 9.48 1.06 -20.81
CA VAL A 134 8.98 0.08 -19.83
C VAL A 134 9.79 0.14 -18.53
N LEU A 135 11.12 0.19 -18.61
CA LEU A 135 11.98 0.28 -17.43
C LEU A 135 11.78 1.60 -16.67
N ASP A 136 11.65 2.73 -17.38
CA ASP A 136 11.37 4.04 -16.78
C ASP A 136 10.02 4.03 -16.06
N GLN A 137 8.98 3.40 -16.65
CA GLN A 137 7.66 3.26 -16.03
C GLN A 137 7.67 2.32 -14.81
N LEU A 138 8.41 1.21 -14.86
CA LEU A 138 8.57 0.32 -13.71
C LEU A 138 9.28 1.03 -12.55
N ASP A 139 10.30 1.83 -12.82
CA ASP A 139 11.02 2.60 -11.80
C ASP A 139 10.14 3.73 -11.24
N ASN A 140 9.38 4.41 -12.09
CA ASN A 140 8.36 5.38 -11.67
C ASN A 140 7.33 4.71 -10.75
N TRP A 141 6.75 3.58 -11.17
CA TRP A 141 5.80 2.82 -10.36
C TRP A 141 6.36 2.46 -9.00
N LYS A 142 7.63 2.00 -8.93
CA LYS A 142 8.31 1.70 -7.65
C LYS A 142 8.44 2.92 -6.77
N SER A 143 8.78 4.08 -7.35
CA SER A 143 8.83 5.35 -6.62
C SER A 143 7.47 5.69 -6.01
N LEU A 144 6.40 5.62 -6.80
CA LEU A 144 5.05 5.91 -6.34
C LEU A 144 4.57 4.92 -5.27
N HIS A 145 4.87 3.63 -5.43
CA HIS A 145 4.52 2.60 -4.46
C HIS A 145 5.20 2.82 -3.09
N ARG A 146 6.43 3.34 -3.06
CA ARG A 146 7.09 3.72 -1.79
C ARG A 146 6.34 4.82 -1.05
N VAL A 147 5.75 5.79 -1.75
CA VAL A 147 4.89 6.81 -1.14
C VAL A 147 3.64 6.16 -0.54
N ARG A 148 2.97 5.26 -1.29
CA ARG A 148 1.81 4.50 -0.80
C ARG A 148 2.13 3.69 0.45
N MET A 149 3.30 3.05 0.48
CA MET A 149 3.82 2.32 1.62
C MET A 149 4.05 3.22 2.83
N GLY A 150 4.65 4.41 2.64
CA GLY A 150 4.83 5.41 3.70
C GLY A 150 3.50 5.83 4.33
N LEU A 151 2.49 6.12 3.51
CA LEU A 151 1.14 6.43 3.99
C LEU A 151 0.53 5.27 4.79
N GLY A 152 0.69 4.03 4.31
CA GLY A 152 0.26 2.83 5.03
C GLY A 152 0.97 2.65 6.37
N PHE A 153 2.27 2.94 6.43
CA PHE A 153 3.05 2.86 7.66
C PHE A 153 2.64 3.93 8.68
N VAL A 154 2.33 5.15 8.24
CA VAL A 154 1.76 6.20 9.11
C VAL A 154 0.41 5.75 9.71
N ALA A 155 -0.46 5.16 8.91
CA ALA A 155 -1.74 4.63 9.38
C ALA A 155 -1.56 3.48 10.40
N TRP A 156 -0.59 2.61 10.16
CA TRP A 156 -0.21 1.54 11.09
C TRP A 156 0.35 2.10 12.40
N MET A 157 1.29 3.05 12.34
CA MET A 157 1.85 3.71 13.53
C MET A 157 0.76 4.34 14.37
N ALA A 158 -0.22 5.01 13.77
CA ALA A 158 -1.36 5.57 14.49
C ALA A 158 -2.17 4.51 15.26
N SER A 159 -2.44 3.35 14.65
CA SER A 159 -3.12 2.24 15.33
C SER A 159 -2.27 1.65 16.45
N ALA A 160 -0.98 1.40 16.20
CA ALA A 160 -0.07 0.82 17.17
C ALA A 160 0.11 1.74 18.39
N THR A 161 0.37 3.02 18.16
CA THR A 161 0.47 4.03 19.24
C THR A 161 -0.80 4.08 20.06
N ALA A 162 -1.99 4.06 19.43
CA ALA A 162 -3.25 4.10 20.16
C ALA A 162 -3.47 2.84 21.00
N LEU A 163 -3.11 1.65 20.51
CA LEU A 163 -3.22 0.41 21.27
C LEU A 163 -2.31 0.43 22.50
N PHE A 164 -1.00 0.67 22.31
CA PHE A 164 -0.03 0.66 23.42
C PHE A 164 -0.29 1.75 24.46
N ALA A 165 -0.75 2.94 24.02
CA ALA A 165 -1.13 4.00 24.93
C ALA A 165 -2.43 3.70 25.70
N THR A 166 -3.29 2.83 25.18
CA THR A 166 -4.51 2.39 25.89
C THR A 166 -4.19 1.35 26.96
N GLU A 167 -3.24 0.45 26.69
CA GLU A 167 -2.78 -0.55 27.67
C GLU A 167 -2.06 0.11 28.85
N SER A 168 -1.19 1.09 28.61
CA SER A 168 -0.48 1.78 29.69
C SER A 168 -1.37 2.62 30.61
N MET A 169 -2.58 2.97 30.18
CA MET A 169 -3.58 3.64 31.03
C MET A 169 -4.39 2.68 31.90
N ILE A 170 -4.32 1.36 31.67
CA ILE A 170 -5.02 0.35 32.48
C ILE A 170 -4.16 -0.08 33.70
N GLU A 171 -2.86 0.13 33.64
CA GLU A 171 -1.91 -0.24 34.71
C GLU A 171 -1.68 0.86 35.78
N LEU A 172 -2.39 2.00 35.68
CA LEU A 172 -2.36 3.12 36.64
C LEU A 172 -3.71 3.26 37.36
#